data_AF-A0A2N3GCU4-F1
#
_entry.id   AF-A0A2N3GCU4-F1
#
_cell.length_a   1.000
_cell.length_b   1.000
_cell.length_c   1.000
_cell.angle_alpha   90.00
_cell.angle_beta   90.00
_cell.angle_gamma   90.00
#
_symmetry.space_group_name_H-M   'P 1'
#
loop_
_entity.id
_entity.type
_entity.pdbx_description
1 polymer ?
#
loop_
_entity_poly.entity_id
_entity_poly.type
_entity_poly.pdbx_seq_one_letter_code
_entity_poly.pdbx_strand_id
1 'polypeptide(L)'
;MTELQQASDLVALVQITGSSSTTINGMPKTLNEATVLKSEPATSTASIKVATDPDNGTAETIDLTVGRQYVLFLVTPKQEPAYLVSAGQGVFPVEGSTVGPSRSGTFTLGALAARLGLH
;
A
#
# COMPACT_ATOMS: atom_id res chain seq x y z
N MET A 1 8.04 17.08 2.08
CA MET A 1 7.72 15.76 2.66
C MET A 1 6.27 15.82 3.07
N THR A 2 5.41 14.95 2.57
CA THR A 2 3.95 15.03 2.80
C THR A 2 3.60 14.55 4.20
N GLU A 3 2.45 14.95 4.75
CA GLU A 3 1.95 14.46 6.05
C GLU A 3 1.81 12.93 6.05
N LEU A 4 1.36 12.35 4.93
CA LEU A 4 1.30 10.90 4.72
C LEU A 4 2.66 10.22 4.84
N GLN A 5 3.72 10.82 4.30
CA GLN A 5 5.08 10.27 4.37
C GLN A 5 5.64 10.35 5.79
N GLN A 6 5.26 11.37 6.56
CA GLN A 6 5.67 11.51 7.97
C GLN A 6 4.93 10.53 8.88
N ALA A 7 3.70 10.15 8.53
CA ALA A 7 2.90 9.17 9.25
C ALA A 7 3.20 7.71 8.84
N SER A 8 3.93 7.48 7.76
CA SER A 8 4.36 6.15 7.32
C SER A 8 5.71 5.75 7.88
N ASP A 9 5.84 4.50 8.31
CA ASP A 9 7.14 3.88 8.59
C ASP A 9 7.86 3.51 7.28
N LEU A 10 7.09 3.19 6.23
CA LEU A 10 7.58 2.71 4.96
C LEU A 10 6.67 3.16 3.82
N VAL A 11 7.24 3.69 2.74
CA VAL A 11 6.55 3.81 1.45
C VAL A 11 7.13 2.77 0.50
N ALA A 12 6.30 1.88 -0.04
CA ALA A 12 6.76 0.77 -0.86
C ALA A 12 6.02 0.69 -2.19
N LEU A 13 6.78 0.55 -3.28
CA LEU A 13 6.30 0.01 -4.54
C LEU A 13 6.24 -1.51 -4.40
N VAL A 14 5.03 -2.05 -4.51
CA VAL A 14 4.77 -3.47 -4.33
C VAL A 14 3.97 -4.04 -5.49
N GLN A 15 4.08 -5.34 -5.69
CA GLN A 15 3.16 -6.10 -6.53
C GLN A 15 2.34 -7.05 -5.64
N ILE A 16 1.01 -7.02 -5.78
CA ILE A 16 0.13 -7.92 -5.02
C ILE A 16 0.24 -9.32 -5.62
N THR A 17 0.55 -10.30 -4.80
CA THR A 17 0.74 -11.71 -5.20
C THR A 17 -0.36 -12.62 -4.69
N GLY A 18 -1.11 -12.20 -3.66
CA GLY A 18 -2.21 -12.98 -3.11
C GLY A 18 -3.14 -12.13 -2.26
N SER A 19 -4.35 -12.63 -2.05
CA SER A 19 -5.33 -12.02 -1.16
C SER A 19 -6.13 -13.12 -0.46
N SER A 20 -6.37 -12.96 0.83
CA SER A 20 -7.11 -13.93 1.65
C SER A 20 -7.90 -13.22 2.75
N SER A 21 -9.03 -13.79 3.15
CA SER A 21 -9.77 -13.31 4.32
C SER A 21 -9.14 -13.85 5.60
N THR A 22 -9.04 -13.01 6.62
CA THR A 22 -8.52 -13.37 7.95
C THR A 22 -9.26 -12.61 9.05
N THR A 23 -8.94 -12.93 10.30
CA THR A 23 -9.43 -12.20 11.47
C THR A 23 -8.22 -11.69 12.25
N ILE A 24 -8.13 -10.38 12.46
CA ILE A 24 -7.07 -9.74 13.25
C ILE A 24 -7.75 -9.01 14.41
N ASN A 25 -7.35 -9.31 15.64
CA ASN A 25 -7.93 -8.73 16.86
C ASN A 25 -9.46 -8.85 16.92
N GLY A 26 -10.00 -9.99 16.46
CA GLY A 26 -11.44 -10.26 16.43
C GLY A 26 -12.22 -9.55 15.32
N MET A 27 -11.55 -8.80 14.45
CA MET A 27 -12.18 -8.10 13.32
C MET A 27 -11.84 -8.78 11.99
N PRO A 28 -12.83 -8.96 11.08
CA PRO A 28 -12.56 -9.48 9.75
C PRO A 28 -11.69 -8.50 8.97
N LYS A 29 -10.69 -9.01 8.27
CA LYS A 29 -9.74 -8.26 7.44
C LYS A 29 -9.44 -9.01 6.15
N THR A 30 -9.05 -8.27 5.12
CA THR A 30 -8.42 -8.83 3.92
C THR A 30 -6.91 -8.70 4.06
N LEU A 31 -6.20 -9.83 4.01
CA LEU A 31 -4.76 -9.93 4.07
C LEU A 31 -4.20 -10.08 2.66
N ASN A 32 -3.57 -9.02 2.19
CA ASN A 32 -2.95 -8.97 0.86
C ASN A 32 -1.46 -9.29 0.99
N GLU A 33 -1.01 -10.30 0.28
CA GLU A 33 0.41 -10.64 0.16
C GLU A 33 1.00 -9.83 -0.98
N ALA A 34 2.17 -9.21 -0.74
CA ALA A 34 2.81 -8.37 -1.73
C ALA A 34 4.33 -8.56 -1.75
N THR A 35 4.90 -8.61 -2.94
CA THR A 35 6.35 -8.53 -3.15
C THR A 35 6.77 -7.07 -3.17
N VAL A 36 7.79 -6.71 -2.38
CA VAL A 36 8.37 -5.36 -2.37
C VAL A 36 9.36 -5.25 -3.51
N LEU A 37 9.07 -4.35 -4.46
CA LEU A 37 9.95 -4.07 -5.60
C LEU A 37 10.93 -2.96 -5.25
N LYS A 38 10.48 -1.95 -4.50
CA LYS A 38 11.29 -0.83 -4.03
C LYS A 38 10.64 -0.16 -2.82
N SER A 39 11.42 0.47 -1.96
CA SER A 39 10.88 1.18 -0.81
C SER A 39 11.70 2.39 -0.38
N GLU A 40 11.07 3.27 0.38
CA GLU A 40 11.66 4.41 1.07
C GLU A 40 11.15 4.47 2.53
N PRO A 41 12.03 4.35 3.54
CA PRO A 41 13.45 4.00 3.42
C PRO A 41 13.66 2.61 2.79
N ALA A 42 14.87 2.35 2.28
CA ALA A 42 15.21 1.06 1.71
C ALA A 42 15.13 -0.05 2.77
N THR A 43 14.46 -1.15 2.45
CA THR A 43 14.33 -2.34 3.32
C THR A 43 14.88 -3.58 2.64
N SER A 44 15.38 -4.54 3.42
CA SER A 44 15.73 -5.88 2.94
C SER A 44 14.51 -6.83 2.88
N THR A 45 13.34 -6.34 3.30
CA THR A 45 12.10 -7.11 3.31
C THR A 45 11.59 -7.31 1.89
N ALA A 46 11.75 -8.52 1.35
CA ALA A 46 11.34 -8.85 -0.02
C ALA A 46 9.82 -9.03 -0.17
N SER A 47 9.11 -9.32 0.92
CA SER A 47 7.67 -9.56 0.92
C SER A 47 7.01 -9.01 2.17
N ILE A 48 5.84 -8.40 2.02
CA ILE A 48 5.04 -7.88 3.12
C ILE A 48 3.61 -8.44 3.03
N LYS A 49 2.94 -8.43 4.18
CA LYS A 49 1.51 -8.67 4.28
C LYS A 49 0.84 -7.36 4.66
N VAL A 50 -0.21 -6.98 3.93
CA VAL A 50 -0.95 -5.74 4.15
C VAL A 50 -2.38 -6.09 4.56
N ALA A 51 -2.75 -5.71 5.78
CA ALA A 51 -4.11 -5.85 6.27
C ALA A 51 -4.96 -4.65 5.84
N THR A 52 -6.12 -4.93 5.26
CA THR A 52 -7.11 -3.95 4.81
C THR A 52 -8.49 -4.34 5.32
N ASP A 53 -9.41 -3.39 5.38
CA ASP A 53 -10.80 -3.71 5.66
C ASP A 53 -11.41 -4.52 4.50
N PRO A 54 -12.24 -5.54 4.79
CA PRO A 54 -12.90 -6.31 3.74
C PRO A 54 -13.79 -5.42 2.89
N ASP A 55 -13.88 -5.70 1.59
CA ASP A 55 -14.81 -5.00 0.71
C ASP A 55 -16.25 -5.12 1.26
N ASN A 56 -16.81 -3.96 1.59
CA ASN A 56 -18.15 -3.80 2.14
C ASN A 56 -19.04 -2.99 1.19
N GLY A 57 -18.60 -2.76 -0.06
CA GLY A 57 -19.32 -2.01 -1.07
C GLY A 57 -19.35 -0.50 -0.84
N THR A 58 -18.52 0.03 0.06
CA THR A 58 -18.43 1.48 0.33
C THR A 58 -17.28 2.11 -0.45
N ALA A 59 -17.32 3.44 -0.59
CA ALA A 59 -16.24 4.18 -1.26
C ALA A 59 -14.91 4.14 -0.47
N GLU A 60 -14.91 3.66 0.77
CA GLU A 60 -13.74 3.62 1.64
C GLU A 60 -12.94 2.32 1.49
N THR A 61 -13.52 1.27 0.89
CA THR A 61 -12.91 -0.06 0.81
C THR A 61 -11.97 -0.21 -0.37
N ILE A 62 -10.69 -0.46 -0.08
CA ILE A 62 -9.65 -0.55 -1.11
C ILE A 62 -9.63 -1.95 -1.70
N ASP A 63 -9.64 -2.02 -3.02
CA ASP A 63 -9.33 -3.23 -3.75
C ASP A 63 -7.86 -3.23 -4.20
N LEU A 64 -7.08 -4.13 -3.59
CA LEU A 64 -5.71 -4.43 -3.99
C LEU A 64 -5.72 -5.68 -4.87
N THR A 65 -5.86 -5.47 -6.17
CA THR A 65 -6.01 -6.57 -7.13
C THR A 65 -4.71 -7.36 -7.28
N VAL A 66 -4.81 -8.69 -7.17
CA VAL A 66 -3.68 -9.61 -7.43
C VAL A 66 -3.12 -9.41 -8.84
N GLY A 67 -1.79 -9.38 -8.95
CA GLY A 67 -1.07 -9.15 -10.20
C GLY A 67 -0.83 -7.68 -10.54
N ARG A 68 -1.43 -6.73 -9.80
CA ARG A 68 -1.22 -5.30 -10.00
C ARG A 68 -0.15 -4.73 -9.07
N GLN A 69 0.44 -3.62 -9.50
CA GLN A 69 1.42 -2.86 -8.74
C GLN A 69 0.79 -1.64 -8.09
N TYR A 70 1.28 -1.31 -6.90
CA TYR A 70 0.81 -0.17 -6.13
C TYR A 70 1.97 0.47 -5.38
N VAL A 71 1.92 1.78 -5.20
CA VAL A 71 2.68 2.45 -4.14
C VAL A 71 1.79 2.56 -2.91
N LEU A 72 2.28 2.02 -1.78
CA LEU A 72 1.58 1.98 -0.51
C LEU A 72 2.35 2.76 0.55
N PHE A 73 1.64 3.59 1.31
CA PHE A 73 2.13 4.22 2.53
C PHE A 73 1.73 3.35 3.72
N LEU A 74 2.72 2.80 4.40
CA LEU A 74 2.53 1.73 5.38
C LEU A 74 3.02 2.11 6.77
N VAL A 75 2.29 1.67 7.76
CA VAL A 75 2.75 1.50 9.14
C VAL A 75 3.13 0.03 9.30
N THR A 76 4.33 -0.26 9.80
CA THR A 76 4.86 -1.62 9.91
C THR A 76 5.14 -1.98 11.37
N PRO A 77 4.13 -2.40 12.13
CA PRO A 77 4.32 -2.87 13.50
C PRO A 77 5.17 -4.15 13.52
N LYS A 78 5.97 -4.33 14.57
CA LYS A 78 6.81 -5.52 14.72
C LYS A 78 5.92 -6.76 14.86
N GLN A 79 6.19 -7.78 14.04
CA GLN A 79 5.51 -9.08 14.06
C GLN A 79 4.00 -9.06 13.70
N GLU A 80 3.51 -7.96 13.13
CA GLU A 80 2.15 -7.84 12.62
C GLU A 80 2.15 -7.55 11.12
N PRO A 81 1.05 -7.84 10.40
CA PRO A 81 0.85 -7.30 9.05
C PRO A 81 0.97 -5.78 9.04
N ALA A 82 1.48 -5.24 7.94
CA ALA A 82 1.49 -3.80 7.72
C ALA A 82 0.06 -3.28 7.53
N TYR A 83 -0.17 -2.03 7.92
CA TYR A 83 -1.42 -1.33 7.72
C TYR A 83 -1.20 -0.12 6.82
N LEU A 84 -2.23 0.28 6.08
CA LEU A 84 -2.18 1.51 5.30
C LEU A 84 -2.34 2.72 6.21
N VAL A 85 -1.51 3.74 6.01
CA VAL A 85 -1.66 5.03 6.72
C VAL A 85 -3.03 5.64 6.43
N SER A 86 -3.48 5.54 5.18
CA SER A 86 -4.80 5.98 4.75
C SER A 86 -5.29 5.16 3.58
N ALA A 87 -6.51 4.66 3.69
CA ALA A 87 -7.12 3.87 2.63
C ALA A 87 -7.37 4.68 1.34
N GLY A 88 -7.84 5.92 1.48
CA GLY A 88 -8.14 6.79 0.34
C GLY A 88 -6.92 7.50 -0.24
N GLN A 89 -5.93 7.82 0.59
CA GLN A 89 -4.83 8.72 0.22
C GLN A 89 -3.46 8.04 0.17
N GLY A 90 -3.31 6.87 0.79
CA GLY A 90 -2.04 6.15 0.90
C GLY A 90 -1.86 5.03 -0.12
N VAL A 91 -2.74 4.91 -1.12
CA VAL A 91 -2.71 3.87 -2.14
C VAL A 91 -2.74 4.50 -3.52
N PHE A 92 -1.73 4.18 -4.34
CA PHE A 92 -1.58 4.68 -5.70
C PHE A 92 -1.39 3.50 -6.65
N PRO A 93 -2.31 3.25 -7.60
CA PRO A 93 -2.12 2.23 -8.61
C PRO A 93 -0.96 2.60 -9.53
N VAL A 94 -0.21 1.59 -9.97
CA VAL A 94 0.89 1.75 -10.91
C VAL A 94 0.62 0.93 -12.16
N GLU A 95 0.74 1.58 -13.31
CA GLU A 95 0.62 0.94 -14.62
C GLU A 95 1.93 1.10 -15.38
N GLY A 96 2.64 -0.01 -15.55
CA GLY A 96 4.01 0.01 -16.08
C GLY A 96 4.94 0.79 -15.16
N SER A 97 5.42 1.94 -15.62
CA SER A 97 6.26 2.86 -14.86
C SER A 97 5.52 4.13 -14.41
N THR A 98 4.23 4.26 -14.68
CA THR A 98 3.45 5.47 -14.38
C THR A 98 2.60 5.28 -13.13
N VAL A 99 2.66 6.26 -12.24
CA VAL A 99 1.82 6.31 -11.04
C VAL A 99 0.49 6.98 -11.37
N GLY A 100 -0.60 6.27 -11.14
CA GLY A 100 -1.95 6.84 -11.16
C GLY A 100 -2.22 7.70 -9.91
N PRO A 101 -3.29 8.51 -9.92
CA PRO A 101 -3.66 9.32 -8.77
C PRO A 101 -4.01 8.42 -7.56
N SER A 102 -3.90 8.98 -6.35
CA SER A 102 -4.51 8.32 -5.18
C SER A 102 -6.00 8.10 -5.42
N ARG A 103 -6.61 7.11 -4.76
CA ARG A 103 -8.05 6.85 -4.93
C ARG A 103 -8.92 8.07 -4.61
N SER A 104 -8.55 8.84 -3.59
CA SER A 104 -9.22 10.10 -3.26
C SER A 104 -9.05 11.19 -4.33
N GLY A 105 -8.10 11.04 -5.25
CA GLY A 105 -7.73 12.05 -6.24
C GLY A 105 -7.08 13.29 -5.65
N THR A 106 -6.79 13.30 -4.35
CA THR A 106 -6.33 14.49 -3.62
C THR A 106 -4.81 14.61 -3.55
N PHE A 107 -4.06 13.56 -3.90
CA PHE A 107 -2.60 13.53 -3.75
C PHE A 107 -1.91 12.97 -4.98
N THR A 108 -0.68 13.46 -5.22
CA THR A 108 0.27 12.92 -6.19
C THR A 108 1.59 12.60 -5.47
N LEU A 109 2.31 11.58 -5.93
CA LEU A 109 3.59 11.19 -5.32
C LEU A 109 4.72 12.20 -5.57
N GLY A 110 4.63 12.99 -6.65
CA GLY A 110 5.66 13.97 -7.02
C GLY A 110 7.07 13.37 -7.05
N ALA A 111 8.02 14.00 -6.38
CA ALA A 111 9.42 13.54 -6.33
C ALA A 111 9.61 12.13 -5.73
N LEU A 112 8.65 11.62 -4.95
CA LEU A 112 8.71 10.27 -4.39
C LEU A 112 8.54 9.19 -5.47
N ALA A 113 7.75 9.48 -6.53
CA ALA A 113 7.62 8.57 -7.67
C ALA A 113 9.00 8.32 -8.32
N ALA A 114 9.76 9.38 -8.58
CA ALA A 114 11.10 9.28 -9.17
C ALA A 114 12.08 8.48 -8.30
N ARG A 115 12.01 8.63 -6.96
CA ARG A 115 12.83 7.83 -6.03
C ARG A 115 12.46 6.35 -6.08
N LEU A 116 11.18 6.04 -6.25
CA LEU A 116 10.68 4.69 -6.50
C LEU A 116 10.91 4.19 -7.93
N GLY A 117 11.53 4.99 -8.81
CA GLY A 117 11.81 4.63 -10.20
C GLY A 117 10.58 4.72 -11.12
N LEU A 118 9.61 5.54 -10.75
CA LEU A 118 8.35 5.76 -11.45
C LEU A 118 8.29 7.17 -12.05
N HIS A 119 7.42 7.34 -13.05
CA HIS A 119 7.11 8.58 -13.75
C HIS A 119 5.77 9.17 -13.28
#